data_AF-A0A372FEI8-F1
#
_entry.id   AF-A0A372FEI8-F1
#
_cell.length_a   1.000
_cell.length_b   1.000
_cell.length_c   1.000
_cell.angle_alpha   90.00
_cell.angle_beta   90.00
_cell.angle_gamma   90.00
#
_symmetry.space_group_name_H-M   'P 1'
#
loop_
_entity.id
_entity.type
_entity.pdbx_description
1 polymer ?
#
loop_
_entity_poly.entity_id
_entity_poly.type
_entity_poly.pdbx_seq_one_letter_code
_entity_poly.pdbx_strand_id
1 'polypeptide(L)'
;MKQLISLTILCLLTHFAFGQKVLVFYDAVNTPELNALAATASSKKISLDTTSNPTRFTENTLKNYNAIVFLNTSANRLNFRQAAELQRFIQAGGGFVGIGKAAEHSYKWLWYEKILGGTLAQTQLENPAQLSLITNASIGKTALPPLWKVNDKPLVFNNLPTRCKPVLLDVMGKTWAWYYTTDEGGKLFYTALGCEPSAYTNPDFISHVWSGIEEVSAKALPDYVKIAGTALPDEKNFLKIVLSDNLQNPLALATLRNENVLLVEEDGSVKMYEAKKSKTSLLGKIEIPKMKAIRLDPEFYQNGYIYTFAETALNEYKIGRMQLVGDTTIMMTDFTSQSTNPLVRNAVYDFERYAKSPYRLPKYFDKKSFRYVDEQGVILETLDEDGNVKNIEPFLTDMKFNFIKDLSFGADGGLYFLEDNQLKKIDYSEVNRKPIAIASADVLTGNMPLKVKFTSDGSIDFDKNDKISFEWNFDGVNQSTEPNPEFTFTKPGPYEIKLKVSDGNGETAEAIVKIQVNKVPVKSRKK
;
A
#
# COMPACT_ATOMS: atom_id res chain seq x y z
N MET A 1 13.87 -83.25 10.74
CA MET A 1 13.30 -82.25 9.81
C MET A 1 12.07 -81.63 10.45
N LYS A 2 12.17 -80.40 10.97
CA LYS A 2 11.05 -79.52 11.30
C LYS A 2 11.46 -78.12 10.86
N GLN A 3 10.89 -77.65 9.75
CA GLN A 3 10.93 -76.24 9.37
C GLN A 3 9.89 -75.50 10.20
N LEU A 4 10.29 -74.44 10.92
CA LEU A 4 9.37 -73.46 11.46
C LEU A 4 9.48 -72.19 10.61
N ILE A 5 8.35 -71.79 10.04
CA ILE A 5 8.16 -70.62 9.18
C ILE A 5 8.19 -69.36 10.05
N SER A 6 9.03 -68.39 9.67
CA SER A 6 9.01 -67.04 10.24
C SER A 6 7.87 -66.24 9.59
N LEU A 7 6.92 -65.78 10.40
CA LEU A 7 5.81 -64.93 9.97
C LEU A 7 6.22 -63.47 10.13
N THR A 8 6.58 -62.82 9.02
CA THR A 8 6.88 -61.39 8.98
C THR A 8 5.59 -60.59 9.10
N ILE A 9 5.41 -59.86 10.22
CA ILE A 9 4.31 -58.91 10.39
C ILE A 9 4.57 -57.71 9.45
N LEU A 10 3.80 -57.64 8.37
CA LEU A 10 3.76 -56.50 7.46
C LEU A 10 2.93 -55.39 8.14
N CYS A 11 3.61 -54.43 8.76
CA CYS A 11 2.98 -53.22 9.29
C CYS A 11 2.57 -52.33 8.11
N LEU A 12 1.30 -52.42 7.68
CA LEU A 12 0.73 -51.47 6.72
C LEU A 12 0.62 -50.09 7.40
N LEU A 13 1.55 -49.19 7.11
CA LEU A 13 1.37 -47.75 7.28
C LEU A 13 0.24 -47.31 6.34
N THR A 14 -0.99 -47.24 6.85
CA THR A 14 -2.11 -46.63 6.15
C THR A 14 -1.80 -45.14 5.95
N HIS A 15 -1.33 -44.78 4.76
CA HIS A 15 -1.28 -43.39 4.33
C HIS A 15 -2.73 -42.89 4.22
N PHE A 16 -3.17 -42.08 5.19
CA PHE A 16 -4.40 -41.32 5.05
C PHE A 16 -4.16 -40.28 3.96
N ALA A 17 -4.74 -40.49 2.77
CA ALA A 17 -4.81 -39.45 1.75
C ALA A 17 -5.83 -38.40 2.22
N PHE A 18 -5.33 -37.27 2.73
CA PHE A 18 -6.15 -36.10 3.01
C PHE A 18 -6.60 -35.45 1.69
N GLY A 19 -7.89 -35.08 1.60
CA GLY A 19 -8.49 -34.53 0.38
C GLY A 19 -8.27 -33.03 0.24
N GLN A 20 -8.76 -32.26 1.21
CA GLN A 20 -8.61 -30.80 1.26
C GLN A 20 -7.72 -30.37 2.43
N LYS A 21 -7.11 -29.19 2.30
CA LYS A 21 -6.28 -28.56 3.32
C LYS A 21 -6.91 -27.25 3.80
N VAL A 22 -6.99 -27.05 5.11
CA VAL A 22 -7.66 -25.90 5.73
C VAL A 22 -6.72 -25.22 6.72
N LEU A 23 -6.70 -23.88 6.71
CA LEU A 23 -5.96 -23.07 7.69
C LEU A 23 -6.95 -22.44 8.68
N VAL A 24 -6.79 -22.72 9.97
CA VAL A 24 -7.58 -22.09 11.04
C VAL A 24 -6.79 -20.93 11.65
N PHE A 25 -7.32 -19.72 11.50
CA PHE A 25 -6.82 -18.50 12.14
C PHE A 25 -7.59 -18.24 13.44
N TYR A 26 -6.88 -17.98 14.54
CA TYR A 26 -7.44 -17.84 15.88
C TYR A 26 -6.63 -16.87 16.75
N ASP A 27 -7.19 -16.42 17.88
CA ASP A 27 -6.54 -15.46 18.79
C ASP A 27 -5.59 -16.12 19.80
N ALA A 28 -6.04 -17.16 20.50
CA ALA A 28 -5.28 -17.83 21.55
C ALA A 28 -5.14 -19.34 21.31
N VAL A 29 -4.00 -19.92 21.71
CA VAL A 29 -3.78 -21.37 21.68
C VAL A 29 -4.54 -22.06 22.82
N ASN A 30 -4.75 -23.37 22.69
CA ASN A 30 -5.32 -24.25 23.73
C ASN A 30 -6.74 -23.89 24.19
N THR A 31 -7.53 -23.23 23.36
CA THR A 31 -8.92 -22.91 23.69
C THR A 31 -9.86 -24.10 23.41
N PRO A 32 -11.01 -24.21 24.10
CA PRO A 32 -11.98 -25.28 23.86
C PRO A 32 -12.44 -25.37 22.40
N GLU A 33 -12.58 -24.22 21.74
CA GLU A 33 -13.02 -24.09 20.35
C GLU A 33 -12.02 -24.71 19.38
N LEU A 34 -10.75 -24.34 19.51
CA LEU A 34 -9.67 -24.85 18.66
C LEU A 34 -9.46 -26.35 18.88
N ASN A 35 -9.47 -26.77 20.15
CA ASN A 35 -9.30 -28.18 20.52
C ASN A 35 -10.43 -29.05 19.96
N ALA A 36 -11.69 -28.60 20.04
CA ALA A 36 -12.84 -29.34 19.51
C ALA A 36 -12.77 -29.51 17.98
N LEU A 37 -12.37 -28.45 17.26
CA LEU A 37 -12.21 -28.52 15.82
C LEU A 37 -11.03 -29.42 15.43
N ALA A 38 -9.87 -29.25 16.08
CA ALA A 38 -8.69 -30.07 15.81
C ALA A 38 -8.92 -31.57 16.08
N ALA A 39 -9.61 -31.90 17.17
CA ALA A 39 -9.92 -33.29 17.54
C ALA A 39 -10.79 -34.03 16.51
N THR A 40 -11.59 -33.30 15.74
CA THR A 40 -12.55 -33.89 14.79
C THR A 40 -12.09 -33.85 13.33
N ALA A 41 -11.01 -33.14 13.01
CA ALA A 41 -10.51 -32.96 11.64
C ALA A 41 -10.17 -34.27 10.90
N SER A 42 -9.49 -35.20 11.58
CA SER A 42 -9.09 -36.48 10.98
C SER A 42 -10.29 -37.31 10.51
N SER A 43 -11.42 -37.24 11.23
CA SER A 43 -12.67 -37.93 10.85
C SER A 43 -13.27 -37.41 9.54
N LYS A 44 -12.96 -36.15 9.20
CA LYS A 44 -13.44 -35.46 8.00
C LYS A 44 -12.51 -35.63 6.78
N LYS A 45 -11.36 -36.30 6.96
CA LYS A 45 -10.32 -36.45 5.92
C LYS A 45 -9.83 -35.09 5.38
N ILE A 46 -9.86 -34.06 6.23
CA ILE A 46 -9.33 -32.72 5.96
C ILE A 46 -8.03 -32.53 6.74
N SER A 47 -6.99 -32.06 6.07
CA SER A 47 -5.73 -31.67 6.70
C SER A 47 -5.91 -30.27 7.31
N LEU A 48 -5.72 -30.16 8.63
CA LEU A 48 -5.95 -28.93 9.37
C LEU A 48 -4.61 -28.35 9.86
N ASP A 49 -4.22 -27.19 9.33
CA ASP A 49 -3.18 -26.37 9.92
C ASP A 49 -3.83 -25.26 10.75
N THR A 50 -3.13 -24.77 11.77
CA THR A 50 -3.64 -23.70 12.63
C THR A 50 -2.58 -22.62 12.80
N THR A 51 -3.00 -21.36 12.94
CA THR A 51 -2.08 -20.25 13.24
C THR A 51 -2.77 -19.12 13.98
N SER A 52 -2.07 -18.49 14.92
CA SER A 52 -2.43 -17.18 15.45
C SER A 52 -1.62 -16.04 14.84
N ASN A 53 -0.73 -16.35 13.88
CA ASN A 53 0.21 -15.39 13.33
C ASN A 53 -0.31 -14.77 12.02
N PRO A 54 -0.65 -13.47 11.98
CA PRO A 54 -1.16 -12.82 10.79
C PRO A 54 -0.11 -12.73 9.66
N THR A 55 1.19 -12.89 9.93
CA THR A 55 2.22 -12.90 8.87
C THR A 55 2.13 -14.10 7.93
N ARG A 56 1.28 -15.09 8.25
CA ARG A 56 0.93 -16.22 7.38
C ARG A 56 -0.03 -15.83 6.24
N PHE A 57 -0.62 -14.63 6.27
CA PHE A 57 -1.51 -14.15 5.21
C PHE A 57 -0.71 -13.56 4.05
N THR A 58 -0.11 -14.46 3.27
CA THR A 58 0.66 -14.16 2.05
C THR A 58 0.26 -15.14 0.96
N GLU A 59 0.34 -14.76 -0.32
CA GLU A 59 0.07 -15.66 -1.44
C GLU A 59 0.84 -16.99 -1.33
N ASN A 60 2.13 -16.95 -0.99
CA ASN A 60 2.97 -18.14 -0.84
C ASN A 60 2.44 -19.15 0.18
N THR A 61 1.74 -18.67 1.20
CA THR A 61 1.13 -19.51 2.21
C THR A 61 -0.27 -19.93 1.79
N LEU A 62 -1.13 -18.95 1.45
CA LEU A 62 -2.57 -19.16 1.25
C LEU A 62 -2.88 -20.02 0.02
N LYS A 63 -2.05 -19.97 -1.05
CA LYS A 63 -2.23 -20.81 -2.24
C LYS A 63 -2.22 -22.33 -1.99
N ASN A 64 -1.75 -22.76 -0.81
CA ASN A 64 -1.68 -24.18 -0.45
C ASN A 64 -2.91 -24.67 0.33
N TYR A 65 -3.93 -23.82 0.54
CA TYR A 65 -5.13 -24.15 1.28
C TYR A 65 -6.38 -24.05 0.40
N ASN A 66 -7.34 -24.94 0.61
CA ASN A 66 -8.64 -24.89 -0.04
C ASN A 66 -9.59 -23.93 0.69
N ALA A 67 -9.44 -23.79 2.01
CA ALA A 67 -10.21 -22.82 2.79
C ALA A 67 -9.44 -22.24 3.98
N ILE A 68 -9.86 -21.05 4.40
CA ILE A 68 -9.39 -20.35 5.60
C ILE A 68 -10.57 -20.18 6.56
N VAL A 69 -10.37 -20.53 7.82
CA VAL A 69 -11.36 -20.42 8.89
C VAL A 69 -10.92 -19.31 9.85
N PHE A 70 -11.77 -18.31 10.05
CA PHE A 70 -11.63 -17.34 11.13
C PHE A 70 -12.44 -17.84 12.32
N LEU A 71 -11.74 -18.44 13.28
CA LEU A 71 -12.33 -19.00 14.48
C LEU A 71 -12.38 -17.93 15.56
N ASN A 72 -13.53 -17.25 15.70
CA ASN A 72 -13.75 -16.19 16.70
C ASN A 72 -12.67 -15.10 16.74
N THR A 73 -12.11 -14.77 15.57
CA THR A 73 -11.00 -13.82 15.47
C THR A 73 -11.33 -12.71 14.47
N SER A 74 -10.97 -11.49 14.79
CA SER A 74 -11.28 -10.31 13.97
C SER A 74 -10.31 -10.12 12.81
N ALA A 75 -10.82 -9.71 11.66
CA ALA A 75 -10.02 -9.30 10.50
C ALA A 75 -9.13 -8.07 10.77
N ASN A 76 -9.41 -7.29 11.81
CA ASN A 76 -8.54 -6.17 12.23
C ASN A 76 -7.13 -6.60 12.70
N ARG A 77 -6.92 -7.90 12.92
CA ARG A 77 -5.58 -8.45 13.21
C ARG A 77 -4.69 -8.49 11.97
N LEU A 78 -5.28 -8.35 10.79
CA LEU A 78 -4.56 -8.23 9.53
C LEU A 78 -4.22 -6.77 9.27
N ASN A 79 -3.00 -6.51 8.81
CA ASN A 79 -2.69 -5.24 8.16
C ASN A 79 -3.32 -5.18 6.75
N PHE A 80 -3.27 -4.03 6.10
CA PHE A 80 -3.89 -3.83 4.78
C PHE A 80 -3.41 -4.84 3.73
N ARG A 81 -2.10 -5.11 3.67
CA ARG A 81 -1.53 -6.09 2.73
C ARG A 81 -2.06 -7.50 2.99
N GLN A 82 -2.10 -7.92 4.24
CA GLN A 82 -2.62 -9.23 4.63
C GLN A 82 -4.12 -9.37 4.33
N ALA A 83 -4.90 -8.31 4.54
CA ALA A 83 -6.31 -8.25 4.18
C ALA A 83 -6.50 -8.34 2.66
N ALA A 84 -5.72 -7.59 1.88
CA ALA A 84 -5.72 -7.68 0.41
C ALA A 84 -5.41 -9.11 -0.06
N GLU A 85 -4.50 -9.83 0.61
CA GLU A 85 -4.21 -11.23 0.28
C GLU A 85 -5.31 -12.22 0.65
N LEU A 86 -6.06 -11.97 1.72
CA LEU A 86 -7.28 -12.74 2.00
C LEU A 86 -8.34 -12.52 0.91
N GLN A 87 -8.51 -11.28 0.44
CA GLN A 87 -9.40 -11.00 -0.68
C GLN A 87 -8.94 -11.70 -1.97
N ARG A 88 -7.66 -11.62 -2.30
CA ARG A 88 -7.09 -12.32 -3.47
C ARG A 88 -7.25 -13.82 -3.37
N PHE A 89 -7.07 -14.41 -2.19
CA PHE A 89 -7.31 -15.83 -1.95
C PHE A 89 -8.76 -16.23 -2.30
N ILE A 90 -9.75 -15.44 -1.88
CA ILE A 90 -11.16 -15.68 -2.19
C ILE A 90 -11.43 -15.48 -3.70
N GLN A 91 -10.90 -14.42 -4.30
CA GLN A 91 -11.02 -14.15 -5.75
C GLN A 91 -10.36 -15.24 -6.61
N ALA A 92 -9.32 -15.90 -6.11
CA ALA A 92 -8.67 -17.03 -6.77
C ALA A 92 -9.48 -18.35 -6.63
N GLY A 93 -10.62 -18.34 -5.95
CA GLY A 93 -11.49 -19.50 -5.76
C GLY A 93 -11.34 -20.19 -4.39
N GLY A 94 -10.60 -19.60 -3.45
CA GLY A 94 -10.47 -20.09 -2.09
C GLY A 94 -11.77 -19.99 -1.29
N GLY A 95 -11.96 -20.92 -0.35
CA GLY A 95 -13.09 -20.93 0.57
C GLY A 95 -12.84 -20.11 1.84
N PHE A 96 -13.82 -19.33 2.28
CA PHE A 96 -13.73 -18.60 3.56
C PHE A 96 -14.83 -19.04 4.52
N VAL A 97 -14.44 -19.26 5.78
CA VAL A 97 -15.35 -19.58 6.88
C VAL A 97 -15.20 -18.55 7.99
N GLY A 98 -16.26 -17.82 8.30
CA GLY A 98 -16.32 -16.98 9.51
C GLY A 98 -17.18 -17.63 10.59
N ILE A 99 -16.68 -17.66 11.83
CA ILE A 99 -17.39 -18.22 12.98
C ILE A 99 -17.47 -17.16 14.08
N GLY A 100 -18.68 -16.95 14.61
CA GLY A 100 -18.95 -16.11 15.77
C GLY A 100 -18.34 -14.72 15.64
N LYS A 101 -17.32 -14.43 16.44
CA LYS A 101 -16.68 -13.11 16.51
C LYS A 101 -15.87 -12.70 15.26
N ALA A 102 -15.84 -13.54 14.22
CA ALA A 102 -15.18 -13.22 12.94
C ALA A 102 -15.73 -11.95 12.26
N ALA A 103 -16.94 -11.52 12.60
CA ALA A 103 -17.54 -10.28 12.12
C ALA A 103 -17.34 -9.06 13.03
N GLU A 104 -16.79 -9.23 14.22
CA GLU A 104 -16.59 -8.11 15.13
C GLU A 104 -15.43 -7.21 14.66
N HIS A 105 -15.68 -5.90 14.62
CA HIS A 105 -14.72 -4.83 14.37
C HIS A 105 -13.94 -5.00 13.04
N SER A 106 -14.52 -4.56 11.92
CA SER A 106 -13.84 -4.51 10.62
C SER A 106 -13.71 -3.08 10.07
N TYR A 107 -13.65 -2.07 10.95
CA TYR A 107 -13.71 -0.65 10.61
C TYR A 107 -12.65 -0.17 9.59
N LYS A 108 -11.62 -0.98 9.33
CA LYS A 108 -10.55 -0.69 8.35
C LYS A 108 -10.84 -1.22 6.94
N TRP A 109 -11.87 -2.05 6.74
CA TRP A 109 -12.01 -2.82 5.51
C TRP A 109 -13.47 -3.01 5.07
N LEU A 110 -14.00 -2.02 4.35
CA LEU A 110 -15.38 -2.02 3.81
C LEU A 110 -15.70 -3.24 2.94
N TRP A 111 -14.71 -3.78 2.24
CA TRP A 111 -14.90 -5.00 1.44
C TRP A 111 -15.24 -6.22 2.33
N TYR A 112 -14.61 -6.33 3.51
CA TYR A 112 -14.87 -7.45 4.43
C TYR A 112 -16.31 -7.45 4.96
N GLU A 113 -16.81 -6.27 5.34
CA GLU A 113 -18.20 -6.12 5.78
C GLU A 113 -19.17 -6.57 4.68
N LYS A 114 -18.89 -6.21 3.43
CA LYS A 114 -19.68 -6.63 2.27
C LYS A 114 -19.62 -8.14 2.06
N ILE A 115 -18.46 -8.78 2.23
CA ILE A 115 -18.36 -10.23 1.98
C ILE A 115 -18.94 -11.09 3.10
N LEU A 116 -18.98 -10.62 4.35
CA LEU A 116 -19.69 -11.33 5.40
C LEU A 116 -21.19 -11.39 5.14
N GLY A 117 -21.73 -10.45 4.36
CA GLY A 117 -23.09 -10.47 3.85
C GLY A 117 -23.95 -9.41 4.52
N GLY A 118 -24.38 -9.66 5.76
CA GLY A 118 -25.27 -8.77 6.50
C GLY A 118 -24.52 -7.73 7.35
N THR A 119 -25.27 -6.79 7.91
CA THR A 119 -24.76 -5.80 8.87
C THR A 119 -24.89 -6.33 10.30
N LEU A 120 -23.81 -6.28 11.06
CA LEU A 120 -23.83 -6.63 12.49
C LEU A 120 -24.73 -5.64 13.26
N ALA A 121 -25.70 -6.15 14.00
CA ALA A 121 -26.61 -5.33 14.79
C ALA A 121 -25.93 -4.79 16.06
N GLN A 122 -26.30 -3.58 16.48
CA GLN A 122 -25.83 -2.99 17.74
C GLN A 122 -26.45 -3.66 18.98
N THR A 123 -27.64 -4.23 18.82
CA THR A 123 -28.39 -4.89 19.91
C THR A 123 -28.10 -6.38 19.93
N GLN A 124 -27.86 -6.90 21.15
CA GLN A 124 -27.69 -8.33 21.41
C GLN A 124 -29.06 -9.01 21.57
N LEU A 125 -29.09 -10.34 21.49
CA LEU A 125 -30.26 -11.14 21.85
C LEU A 125 -30.64 -10.93 23.33
N GLU A 126 -31.91 -10.67 23.60
CA GLU A 126 -32.42 -10.46 24.97
C GLU A 126 -32.36 -11.74 25.83
N ASN A 127 -32.52 -12.92 25.23
CA ASN A 127 -32.48 -14.22 25.91
C ASN A 127 -31.59 -15.21 25.15
N PRO A 128 -30.26 -15.16 25.30
CA PRO A 128 -29.35 -15.99 24.52
C PRO A 128 -29.26 -17.44 25.01
N ALA A 129 -29.81 -17.78 26.19
CA ALA A 129 -29.74 -19.13 26.71
C ALA A 129 -30.63 -20.10 25.89
N GLN A 130 -29.97 -20.95 25.11
CA GLN A 130 -30.55 -22.06 24.34
C GLN A 130 -31.38 -21.65 23.09
N LEU A 131 -30.70 -21.51 21.95
CA LEU A 131 -31.34 -21.25 20.65
C LEU A 131 -31.80 -22.57 20.00
N SER A 132 -33.04 -22.63 19.50
CA SER A 132 -33.57 -23.76 18.72
C SER A 132 -33.44 -23.49 17.23
N LEU A 133 -32.74 -24.37 16.51
CA LEU A 133 -32.29 -24.17 15.14
C LEU A 133 -32.85 -25.21 14.19
N ILE A 134 -33.36 -24.74 13.05
CA ILE A 134 -33.87 -25.53 11.93
C ILE A 134 -32.79 -25.59 10.84
N THR A 135 -32.46 -26.81 10.43
CA THR A 135 -31.58 -27.04 9.27
C THR A 135 -32.39 -26.81 7.98
N ASN A 136 -32.15 -25.69 7.31
CA ASN A 136 -32.94 -25.25 6.15
C ASN A 136 -32.31 -25.65 4.80
N ALA A 137 -30.98 -25.77 4.76
CA ALA A 137 -30.27 -26.32 3.62
C ALA A 137 -29.12 -27.20 4.13
N SER A 138 -29.08 -28.45 3.69
CA SER A 138 -27.92 -29.31 3.92
C SER A 138 -26.78 -28.84 3.01
N ILE A 139 -25.97 -27.92 3.50
CA ILE A 139 -24.63 -27.71 2.95
C ILE A 139 -23.77 -28.92 3.34
N GLY A 140 -22.85 -29.34 2.47
CA GLY A 140 -22.05 -30.55 2.70
C GLY A 140 -22.85 -31.86 2.74
N LYS A 141 -22.25 -32.91 3.31
CA LYS A 141 -22.85 -34.27 3.40
C LYS A 141 -23.36 -34.62 4.81
N THR A 142 -23.88 -33.65 5.54
CA THR A 142 -24.25 -33.85 6.95
C THR A 142 -25.64 -34.41 7.17
N ALA A 143 -25.76 -35.20 8.25
CA ALA A 143 -27.00 -35.61 8.88
C ALA A 143 -27.25 -34.76 10.15
N LEU A 144 -27.36 -33.44 10.00
CA LEU A 144 -27.84 -32.60 11.11
C LEU A 144 -29.31 -32.95 11.38
N PRO A 145 -29.74 -33.03 12.64
CA PRO A 145 -31.17 -33.20 12.93
C PRO A 145 -31.97 -32.00 12.38
N PRO A 146 -33.25 -32.19 12.01
CA PRO A 146 -34.10 -31.11 11.52
C PRO A 146 -34.27 -29.96 12.53
N LEU A 147 -34.22 -30.28 13.82
CA LEU A 147 -34.30 -29.32 14.93
C LEU A 147 -33.26 -29.70 16.00
N TRP A 148 -32.43 -28.74 16.41
CA TRP A 148 -31.46 -28.93 17.50
C TRP A 148 -31.29 -27.64 18.32
N LYS A 149 -30.64 -27.77 19.47
CA LYS A 149 -30.45 -26.67 20.42
C LYS A 149 -28.98 -26.41 20.67
N VAL A 150 -28.58 -25.15 20.78
CA VAL A 150 -27.20 -24.75 21.11
C VAL A 150 -27.18 -23.76 22.28
N ASN A 151 -26.23 -23.93 23.19
CA ASN A 151 -25.99 -22.98 24.28
C ASN A 151 -24.86 -22.03 23.87
N ASP A 152 -25.23 -20.81 23.48
CA ASP A 152 -24.33 -19.82 22.90
C ASP A 152 -24.87 -18.40 23.10
N LYS A 153 -24.07 -17.37 22.79
CA LYS A 153 -24.53 -15.98 22.67
C LYS A 153 -24.22 -15.47 21.27
N PRO A 154 -25.04 -15.84 20.27
CA PRO A 154 -24.70 -15.59 18.88
C PRO A 154 -24.85 -14.13 18.49
N LEU A 155 -24.07 -13.71 17.50
CA LEU A 155 -24.16 -12.37 16.94
C LEU A 155 -25.44 -12.19 16.12
N VAL A 156 -26.02 -10.99 16.18
CA VAL A 156 -27.23 -10.67 15.41
C VAL A 156 -26.86 -9.92 14.14
N PHE A 157 -27.38 -10.37 13.00
CA PHE A 157 -27.24 -9.72 11.71
C PHE A 157 -28.56 -9.20 11.18
N ASN A 158 -28.50 -8.05 10.51
CA ASN A 158 -29.59 -7.41 9.79
C ASN A 158 -29.25 -7.34 8.29
N ASN A 159 -30.28 -7.16 7.45
CA ASN A 159 -30.13 -6.86 6.02
C ASN A 159 -29.26 -7.87 5.24
N LEU A 160 -29.43 -9.17 5.52
CA LEU A 160 -28.74 -10.21 4.74
C LEU A 160 -29.10 -10.08 3.25
N PRO A 161 -28.12 -9.91 2.35
CA PRO A 161 -28.38 -9.84 0.92
C PRO A 161 -29.00 -11.12 0.37
N THR A 162 -29.80 -11.03 -0.68
CA THR A 162 -30.48 -12.18 -1.31
C THR A 162 -29.53 -13.27 -1.83
N ARG A 163 -28.27 -12.92 -2.11
CA ARG A 163 -27.23 -13.90 -2.47
C ARG A 163 -26.88 -14.84 -1.33
N CYS A 164 -27.07 -14.42 -0.07
CA CYS A 164 -26.79 -15.23 1.12
C CYS A 164 -27.88 -16.28 1.31
N LYS A 165 -27.57 -17.54 0.99
CA LYS A 165 -28.51 -18.65 1.11
C LYS A 165 -28.55 -19.12 2.58
N PRO A 166 -29.73 -19.15 3.22
CA PRO A 166 -29.85 -19.55 4.62
C PRO A 166 -29.57 -21.05 4.81
N VAL A 167 -28.65 -21.35 5.74
CA VAL A 167 -28.26 -22.70 6.16
C VAL A 167 -29.00 -23.09 7.43
N LEU A 168 -28.96 -22.20 8.42
CA LEU A 168 -29.65 -22.35 9.71
C LEU A 168 -30.63 -21.22 9.92
N LEU A 169 -31.84 -21.59 10.32
CA LEU A 169 -32.89 -20.68 10.75
C LEU A 169 -33.24 -20.94 12.21
N ASP A 170 -33.77 -19.97 12.94
CA ASP A 170 -34.52 -20.28 14.16
C ASP A 170 -35.99 -20.59 13.86
N VAL A 171 -36.74 -20.94 14.91
CA VAL A 171 -38.18 -21.25 14.81
C VAL A 171 -39.04 -20.07 14.33
N MET A 172 -38.52 -18.84 14.35
CA MET A 172 -39.18 -17.64 13.81
C MET A 172 -38.72 -17.30 12.39
N GLY A 173 -37.87 -18.14 11.78
CA GLY A 173 -37.36 -17.96 10.41
C GLY A 173 -36.17 -17.01 10.28
N LYS A 174 -35.57 -16.55 11.39
CA LYS A 174 -34.37 -15.70 11.33
C LYS A 174 -33.14 -16.54 10.99
N THR A 175 -32.30 -16.04 10.10
CA THR A 175 -31.09 -16.74 9.64
C THR A 175 -29.91 -16.55 10.59
N TRP A 176 -29.25 -17.66 10.96
CA TRP A 176 -28.10 -17.70 11.88
C TRP A 176 -26.82 -18.27 11.25
N ALA A 177 -26.94 -18.88 10.08
CA ALA A 177 -25.82 -19.27 9.24
C ALA A 177 -26.23 -19.19 7.77
N TRP A 178 -25.30 -18.81 6.91
CA TRP A 178 -25.55 -18.68 5.47
C TRP A 178 -24.30 -19.01 4.67
N TYR A 179 -24.51 -19.28 3.39
CA TYR A 179 -23.42 -19.48 2.43
C TYR A 179 -23.73 -18.83 1.10
N TYR A 180 -22.70 -18.51 0.32
CA TYR A 180 -22.85 -18.10 -1.07
C TYR A 180 -21.55 -18.30 -1.85
N THR A 181 -21.63 -18.13 -3.17
CA THR A 181 -20.49 -18.12 -4.08
C THR A 181 -20.35 -16.72 -4.65
N THR A 182 -19.14 -16.18 -4.59
CA THR A 182 -18.78 -14.89 -5.20
C THR A 182 -18.79 -15.01 -6.72
N ASP A 183 -18.89 -13.87 -7.40
CA ASP A 183 -18.86 -13.82 -8.87
C ASP A 183 -17.50 -14.32 -9.42
N GLU A 184 -16.44 -14.15 -8.64
CA GLU A 184 -15.08 -14.62 -8.93
C GLU A 184 -14.87 -16.12 -8.65
N GLY A 185 -15.87 -16.82 -8.10
CA GLY A 185 -15.84 -18.27 -7.87
C GLY A 185 -15.35 -18.71 -6.49
N GLY A 186 -14.92 -17.78 -5.63
CA GLY A 186 -14.70 -18.05 -4.21
C GLY A 186 -16.00 -18.39 -3.48
N LYS A 187 -15.91 -19.21 -2.44
CA LYS A 187 -17.07 -19.63 -1.65
C LYS A 187 -16.97 -19.12 -0.22
N LEU A 188 -18.09 -18.68 0.34
CA LEU A 188 -18.15 -18.19 1.70
C LEU A 188 -19.23 -18.93 2.48
N PHE A 189 -18.89 -19.25 3.73
CA PHE A 189 -19.81 -19.74 4.73
C PHE A 189 -19.60 -18.93 6.01
N TYR A 190 -20.69 -18.51 6.62
CA TYR A 190 -20.63 -17.81 7.89
C TYR A 190 -21.65 -18.41 8.85
N THR A 191 -21.26 -18.56 10.10
CA THR A 191 -22.18 -18.85 11.18
C THR A 191 -22.02 -17.82 12.30
N ALA A 192 -23.14 -17.20 12.69
CA ALA A 192 -23.18 -16.24 13.78
C ALA A 192 -23.10 -16.90 15.16
N LEU A 193 -23.15 -18.24 15.18
CA LEU A 193 -22.98 -19.09 16.34
C LEU A 193 -21.49 -19.30 16.65
N GLY A 194 -21.21 -19.90 17.80
CA GLY A 194 -19.87 -20.26 18.26
C GLY A 194 -19.17 -19.15 19.02
N CYS A 195 -19.87 -18.15 19.55
CA CYS A 195 -19.27 -17.05 20.29
C CYS A 195 -18.80 -17.42 21.70
N GLU A 196 -19.42 -18.45 22.30
CA GLU A 196 -19.12 -18.95 23.63
C GLU A 196 -18.48 -20.37 23.58
N PRO A 197 -17.56 -20.70 24.49
CA PRO A 197 -16.95 -22.03 24.57
C PRO A 197 -17.98 -23.17 24.72
N SER A 198 -19.13 -22.89 25.35
CA SER A 198 -20.20 -23.87 25.56
C SER A 198 -20.76 -24.44 24.26
N ALA A 199 -20.75 -23.67 23.17
CA ALA A 199 -21.25 -24.12 21.87
C ALA A 199 -20.45 -25.32 21.34
N TYR A 200 -19.14 -25.37 21.60
CA TYR A 200 -18.21 -26.38 21.07
C TYR A 200 -18.26 -27.71 21.82
N THR A 201 -19.03 -27.77 22.91
CA THR A 201 -19.37 -29.04 23.58
C THR A 201 -20.53 -29.77 22.89
N ASN A 202 -21.26 -29.09 21.99
CA ASN A 202 -22.37 -29.67 21.25
C ASN A 202 -21.90 -30.34 19.94
N PRO A 203 -22.09 -31.66 19.77
CA PRO A 203 -21.69 -32.37 18.56
C PRO A 203 -22.42 -31.90 17.30
N ASP A 204 -23.68 -31.45 17.40
CA ASP A 204 -24.44 -30.93 16.25
C ASP A 204 -23.85 -29.61 15.76
N PHE A 205 -23.41 -28.74 16.69
CA PHE A 205 -22.73 -27.49 16.34
C PHE A 205 -21.39 -27.76 15.64
N ILE A 206 -20.58 -28.68 16.18
CA ILE A 206 -19.32 -29.08 15.53
C ILE A 206 -19.57 -29.69 14.15
N SER A 207 -20.61 -30.52 14.02
CA SER A 207 -21.01 -31.10 12.74
C SER A 207 -21.39 -30.01 11.73
N HIS A 208 -22.17 -29.00 12.15
CA HIS A 208 -22.55 -27.84 11.33
C HIS A 208 -21.35 -27.02 10.84
N VAL A 209 -20.39 -26.73 11.73
CA VAL A 209 -19.16 -26.02 11.35
C VAL A 209 -18.39 -26.80 10.27
N TRP A 210 -18.26 -28.11 10.44
CA TRP A 210 -17.60 -28.95 9.43
C TRP A 210 -18.34 -29.01 8.09
N SER A 211 -19.68 -29.01 8.09
CA SER A 211 -20.46 -28.90 6.86
C SER A 211 -20.15 -27.63 6.08
N GLY A 212 -20.03 -26.52 6.80
CA GLY A 212 -19.60 -25.24 6.26
C GLY A 212 -18.21 -25.30 5.65
N ILE A 213 -17.24 -25.82 6.40
CA ILE A 213 -15.86 -25.99 5.93
C ILE A 213 -15.81 -26.87 4.68
N GLU A 214 -16.50 -28.01 4.68
CA GLU A 214 -16.55 -28.94 3.54
C GLU A 214 -17.18 -28.30 2.30
N GLU A 215 -18.26 -27.53 2.46
CA GLU A 215 -18.98 -26.88 1.35
C GLU A 215 -18.10 -25.85 0.64
N VAL A 216 -17.36 -25.04 1.41
CA VAL A 216 -16.50 -23.98 0.84
C VAL A 216 -15.13 -24.48 0.42
N SER A 217 -14.67 -25.62 0.94
CA SER A 217 -13.38 -26.23 0.58
C SER A 217 -13.47 -26.90 -0.79
N ALA A 218 -13.26 -26.12 -1.85
CA ALA A 218 -13.17 -26.63 -3.21
C ALA A 218 -12.11 -27.75 -3.34
N LYS A 219 -12.30 -28.68 -4.28
CA LYS A 219 -11.31 -29.75 -4.54
C LYS A 219 -10.00 -29.20 -5.10
N ALA A 220 -10.09 -28.17 -5.95
CA ALA A 220 -8.94 -27.49 -6.49
C ALA A 220 -8.39 -26.47 -5.49
N LEU A 221 -7.09 -26.23 -5.54
CA LEU A 221 -6.47 -25.10 -4.86
C LEU A 221 -6.79 -23.78 -5.59
N PRO A 222 -6.68 -22.63 -4.91
CA PRO A 222 -6.91 -21.33 -5.52
C PRO A 222 -5.99 -21.08 -6.71
N ASP A 223 -6.55 -20.55 -7.79
CA ASP A 223 -5.86 -20.28 -9.05
C ASP A 223 -5.45 -18.80 -9.14
N TYR A 224 -4.28 -18.51 -8.59
CA TYR A 224 -3.72 -17.16 -8.59
C TYR A 224 -3.33 -16.66 -9.99
N VAL A 225 -3.21 -17.53 -11.00
CA VAL A 225 -2.90 -17.12 -12.38
C VAL A 225 -4.04 -16.26 -12.94
N LYS A 226 -5.29 -16.56 -12.58
CA LYS A 226 -6.48 -15.78 -12.98
C LYS A 226 -6.48 -14.34 -12.45
N ILE A 227 -5.78 -14.09 -11.35
CA ILE A 227 -5.76 -12.80 -10.65
C ILE A 227 -4.35 -12.21 -10.56
N ALA A 228 -3.42 -12.64 -11.42
CA ALA A 228 -2.02 -12.19 -11.35
C ALA A 228 -1.90 -10.64 -11.36
N GLY A 229 -2.75 -9.95 -12.13
CA GLY A 229 -2.74 -8.49 -12.24
C GLY A 229 -3.31 -7.72 -11.04
N THR A 230 -3.88 -8.38 -10.03
CA THR A 230 -4.45 -7.71 -8.85
C THR A 230 -3.51 -7.65 -7.65
N ALA A 231 -2.26 -8.10 -7.80
CA ALA A 231 -1.32 -8.22 -6.70
C ALA A 231 -0.90 -6.84 -6.20
N LEU A 232 -0.96 -6.63 -4.88
CA LEU A 232 -0.46 -5.39 -4.29
C LEU A 232 1.07 -5.37 -4.46
N PRO A 233 1.63 -4.37 -5.16
CA PRO A 233 3.08 -4.31 -5.40
C PRO A 233 3.86 -4.26 -4.09
N ASP A 234 5.04 -4.88 -4.04
CA ASP A 234 5.88 -4.90 -2.83
C ASP A 234 6.41 -3.49 -2.54
N GLU A 235 6.26 -2.99 -1.31
CA GLU A 235 6.65 -1.62 -0.96
C GLU A 235 8.14 -1.37 -1.10
N LYS A 236 8.97 -2.43 -0.99
CA LYS A 236 10.40 -2.31 -1.24
C LYS A 236 10.70 -1.80 -2.65
N ASN A 237 9.82 -2.07 -3.62
CA ASN A 237 10.01 -1.68 -5.01
C ASN A 237 9.80 -0.17 -5.25
N PHE A 238 9.41 0.59 -4.22
CA PHE A 238 9.19 2.03 -4.29
C PHE A 238 10.34 2.78 -3.64
N LEU A 239 10.78 3.86 -4.29
CA LEU A 239 11.85 4.72 -3.82
C LEU A 239 11.34 6.14 -3.61
N LYS A 240 11.48 6.66 -2.38
CA LYS A 240 11.20 8.08 -2.08
C LYS A 240 12.48 8.91 -2.24
N ILE A 241 12.52 9.72 -3.29
CA ILE A 241 13.69 10.51 -3.70
C ILE A 241 13.44 11.98 -3.35
N VAL A 242 14.45 12.66 -2.78
CA VAL A 242 14.45 14.12 -2.62
C VAL A 242 15.06 14.75 -3.86
N LEU A 243 14.29 15.58 -4.56
CA LEU A 243 14.72 16.26 -5.78
C LEU A 243 15.23 17.67 -5.49
N SER A 244 14.59 18.36 -4.54
CA SER A 244 15.00 19.68 -4.07
C SER A 244 14.69 19.80 -2.58
N ASP A 245 15.57 20.46 -1.85
CA ASP A 245 15.40 20.78 -0.44
C ASP A 245 15.40 22.29 -0.20
N ASN A 246 15.25 22.69 1.07
CA ASN A 246 15.33 24.07 1.55
C ASN A 246 14.38 25.05 0.83
N LEU A 247 13.24 24.54 0.34
CA LEU A 247 12.18 25.38 -0.22
C LEU A 247 11.55 26.23 0.88
N GLN A 248 11.08 27.42 0.53
CA GLN A 248 10.49 28.36 1.46
C GLN A 248 8.96 28.21 1.41
N ASN A 249 8.39 27.36 2.27
CA ASN A 249 6.94 27.10 2.31
C ASN A 249 6.35 26.84 0.90
N PRO A 250 6.79 25.79 0.19
CA PRO A 250 6.30 25.51 -1.16
C PRO A 250 4.79 25.20 -1.10
N LEU A 251 3.99 25.73 -2.02
CA LEU A 251 2.52 25.63 -2.00
C LEU A 251 1.94 24.74 -3.08
N ALA A 252 2.52 24.80 -4.28
CA ALA A 252 1.95 24.17 -5.46
C ALA A 252 3.04 23.77 -6.44
N LEU A 253 2.78 22.70 -7.19
CA LEU A 253 3.67 22.23 -8.24
C LEU A 253 2.94 21.96 -9.56
N ALA A 254 3.70 21.94 -10.65
CA ALA A 254 3.25 21.44 -11.95
C ALA A 254 4.41 20.74 -12.67
N THR A 255 4.17 19.52 -13.14
CA THR A 255 5.17 18.69 -13.84
C THR A 255 5.14 18.95 -15.34
N LEU A 256 6.32 19.03 -15.96
CA LEU A 256 6.52 19.27 -17.39
C LEU A 256 6.89 17.99 -18.15
N ARG A 257 6.72 18.00 -19.48
CA ARG A 257 7.04 16.87 -20.38
C ARG A 257 8.52 16.48 -20.38
N ASN A 258 9.40 17.38 -19.99
CA ASN A 258 10.84 17.17 -19.91
C ASN A 258 11.30 16.82 -18.47
N GLU A 259 10.39 16.38 -17.61
CA GLU A 259 10.62 16.02 -16.19
C GLU A 259 10.95 17.20 -15.28
N ASN A 260 11.03 18.42 -15.80
CA ASN A 260 11.14 19.62 -14.98
C ASN A 260 9.87 19.83 -14.15
N VAL A 261 10.02 20.51 -13.01
CA VAL A 261 8.90 20.80 -12.11
C VAL A 261 8.86 22.30 -11.81
N LEU A 262 7.76 22.94 -12.17
CA LEU A 262 7.46 24.29 -11.75
C LEU A 262 6.94 24.26 -10.32
N LEU A 263 7.41 25.20 -9.50
CA LEU A 263 7.09 25.33 -8.09
C LEU A 263 6.67 26.76 -7.80
N VAL A 264 5.71 26.93 -6.90
CA VAL A 264 5.40 28.24 -6.33
C VAL A 264 5.43 28.16 -4.82
N GLU A 265 6.09 29.13 -4.21
CA GLU A 265 6.25 29.32 -2.77
C GLU A 265 5.25 30.34 -2.22
N GLU A 266 5.02 30.30 -0.91
CA GLU A 266 4.05 31.16 -0.22
C GLU A 266 4.34 32.66 -0.37
N ASP A 267 5.61 33.02 -0.50
CA ASP A 267 6.02 34.41 -0.72
C ASP A 267 5.81 34.88 -2.17
N GLY A 268 5.32 34.01 -3.06
CA GLY A 268 5.11 34.30 -4.48
C GLY A 268 6.31 33.96 -5.38
N SER A 269 7.39 33.40 -4.84
CA SER A 269 8.52 32.96 -5.65
C SER A 269 8.12 31.82 -6.58
N VAL A 270 8.39 31.98 -7.88
CA VAL A 270 8.22 30.94 -8.90
C VAL A 270 9.58 30.34 -9.21
N LYS A 271 9.72 29.04 -8.96
CA LYS A 271 10.96 28.28 -9.16
C LYS A 271 10.78 27.17 -10.18
N MET A 272 11.88 26.77 -10.80
CA MET A 272 11.95 25.60 -11.68
C MET A 272 12.98 24.63 -11.14
N TYR A 273 12.56 23.40 -10.89
CA TYR A 273 13.48 22.26 -10.78
C TYR A 273 13.77 21.73 -12.18
N GLU A 274 15.04 21.78 -12.57
CA GLU A 274 15.55 21.24 -13.84
C GLU A 274 16.11 19.84 -13.62
N ALA A 275 15.38 18.80 -14.08
CA ALA A 275 15.71 17.40 -13.77
C ALA A 275 17.12 17.02 -14.22
N LYS A 276 17.50 17.39 -15.46
CA LYS A 276 18.83 17.12 -16.04
C LYS A 276 20.00 17.77 -15.29
N LYS A 277 19.73 18.85 -14.56
CA LYS A 277 20.75 19.59 -13.79
C LYS A 277 20.67 19.30 -12.30
N SER A 278 19.64 18.57 -11.85
CA SER A 278 19.30 18.37 -10.45
C SER A 278 19.33 19.69 -9.66
N LYS A 279 18.79 20.75 -10.25
CA LYS A 279 18.92 22.12 -9.73
C LYS A 279 17.58 22.83 -9.73
N THR A 280 17.27 23.45 -8.59
CA THR A 280 16.16 24.38 -8.46
C THR A 280 16.65 25.82 -8.60
N SER A 281 16.05 26.58 -9.51
CA SER A 281 16.40 27.97 -9.78
C SER A 281 15.17 28.87 -9.67
N LEU A 282 15.35 30.09 -9.15
CA LEU A 282 14.31 31.12 -9.15
C LEU A 282 14.11 31.63 -10.59
N LEU A 283 12.86 31.62 -11.06
CA LEU A 283 12.48 32.20 -12.35
C LEU A 283 11.96 33.64 -12.21
N GLY A 284 11.27 33.92 -11.11
CA GLY A 284 10.69 35.23 -10.87
C GLY A 284 9.79 35.23 -9.64
N LYS A 285 9.04 36.32 -9.47
CA LYS A 285 8.12 36.50 -8.36
C LYS A 285 6.77 36.98 -8.88
N ILE A 286 5.69 36.44 -8.32
CA ILE A 286 4.32 36.82 -8.61
C ILE A 286 3.64 37.31 -7.34
N GLU A 287 2.82 38.33 -7.45
CA GLU A 287 2.08 38.88 -6.31
C GLU A 287 0.62 38.42 -6.37
N ILE A 288 0.37 37.23 -5.82
CA ILE A 288 -0.98 36.66 -5.75
C ILE A 288 -1.31 36.35 -4.29
N PRO A 289 -2.05 37.23 -3.59
CA PRO A 289 -2.47 37.01 -2.22
C PRO A 289 -3.26 35.71 -2.09
N LYS A 290 -2.99 34.93 -1.02
CA LYS A 290 -3.70 33.67 -0.71
C LYS A 290 -3.67 32.65 -1.86
N MET A 291 -2.58 32.58 -2.62
CA MET A 291 -2.43 31.56 -3.66
C MET A 291 -2.52 30.14 -3.06
N LYS A 292 -3.12 29.21 -3.79
CA LYS A 292 -3.31 27.83 -3.37
C LYS A 292 -2.72 26.84 -4.37
N ALA A 293 -2.96 27.01 -5.66
CA ALA A 293 -2.59 26.01 -6.66
C ALA A 293 -2.12 26.64 -7.98
N ILE A 294 -1.39 25.85 -8.75
CA ILE A 294 -1.09 26.12 -10.15
C ILE A 294 -1.50 24.92 -11.02
N ARG A 295 -1.92 25.16 -12.26
CA ARG A 295 -2.20 24.09 -13.23
C ARG A 295 -1.72 24.53 -14.62
N LEU A 296 -1.09 23.62 -15.36
CA LEU A 296 -0.75 23.89 -16.76
C LEU A 296 -2.04 24.05 -17.57
N ASP A 297 -2.04 25.01 -18.49
CA ASP A 297 -3.08 25.09 -19.51
C ASP A 297 -3.06 23.80 -20.37
N PRO A 298 -4.22 23.28 -20.83
CA PRO A 298 -4.26 22.11 -21.70
C PRO A 298 -3.40 22.27 -22.97
N GLU A 299 -3.25 23.51 -23.46
CA GLU A 299 -2.42 23.90 -24.59
C GLU A 299 -1.10 24.57 -24.14
N PHE A 300 -0.63 24.28 -22.91
CA PHE A 300 0.59 24.87 -22.35
C PHE A 300 1.81 24.77 -23.29
N TYR A 301 1.95 23.69 -24.05
CA TYR A 301 3.08 23.52 -24.96
C TYR A 301 2.96 24.34 -26.25
N GLN A 302 1.81 24.94 -26.52
CA GLN A 302 1.58 25.89 -27.60
C GLN A 302 1.67 27.33 -27.11
N ASN A 303 1.17 27.61 -25.89
CA ASN A 303 0.93 28.98 -25.41
C ASN A 303 1.76 29.38 -24.17
N GLY A 304 2.32 28.44 -23.41
CA GLY A 304 3.06 28.68 -22.17
C GLY A 304 2.22 29.08 -20.96
N TYR A 305 0.88 29.06 -21.04
CA TYR A 305 0.01 29.53 -19.97
C TYR A 305 -0.14 28.55 -18.80
N ILE A 306 -0.12 29.10 -17.60
CA ILE A 306 -0.26 28.38 -16.34
C ILE A 306 -1.34 29.10 -15.55
N TYR A 307 -2.40 28.38 -15.20
CA TYR A 307 -3.46 28.89 -14.34
C TYR A 307 -2.99 28.96 -12.88
N THR A 308 -3.38 30.04 -12.21
CA THR A 308 -3.12 30.28 -10.78
C THR A 308 -4.44 30.39 -10.03
N PHE A 309 -4.55 29.76 -8.87
CA PHE A 309 -5.77 29.75 -8.07
C PHE A 309 -5.51 30.43 -6.73
N ALA A 310 -6.26 31.48 -6.43
CA ALA A 310 -6.12 32.27 -5.21
C ALA A 310 -7.43 32.27 -4.41
N GLU A 311 -7.38 31.93 -3.13
CA GLU A 311 -8.57 31.86 -2.28
C GLU A 311 -9.04 33.26 -1.87
N THR A 312 -10.26 33.62 -2.23
CA THR A 312 -10.88 34.91 -1.86
C THR A 312 -11.70 34.79 -0.58
N ALA A 313 -12.42 33.68 -0.43
CA ALA A 313 -13.14 33.25 0.76
C ALA A 313 -13.07 31.72 0.87
N LEU A 314 -13.56 31.14 1.97
CA LEU A 314 -13.55 29.69 2.15
C LEU A 314 -14.26 29.00 0.97
N ASN A 315 -13.53 28.15 0.23
CA ASN A 315 -13.97 27.46 -0.98
C ASN A 315 -14.32 28.37 -2.19
N GLU A 316 -13.91 29.63 -2.18
CA GLU A 316 -14.04 30.53 -3.32
C GLU A 316 -12.66 30.92 -3.86
N TYR A 317 -12.48 30.79 -5.17
CA TYR A 317 -11.19 31.00 -5.82
C TYR A 317 -11.28 31.97 -7.00
N LYS A 318 -10.37 32.95 -7.00
CA LYS A 318 -10.03 33.74 -8.18
C LYS A 318 -9.04 32.98 -9.03
N ILE A 319 -9.35 32.81 -10.31
CA ILE A 319 -8.48 32.15 -11.29
C ILE A 319 -7.79 33.24 -12.11
N GLY A 320 -6.46 33.22 -12.07
CA GLY A 320 -5.57 34.02 -12.89
C GLY A 320 -4.72 33.15 -13.82
N ARG A 321 -3.85 33.78 -14.60
CA ARG A 321 -2.85 33.07 -15.41
C ARG A 321 -1.50 33.80 -15.40
N MET A 322 -0.44 33.02 -15.46
CA MET A 322 0.90 33.46 -15.80
C MET A 322 1.36 32.75 -17.07
N GLN A 323 2.33 33.30 -17.77
CA GLN A 323 2.89 32.72 -18.97
C GLN A 323 4.37 32.43 -18.75
N LEU A 324 4.77 31.19 -18.98
CA LEU A 324 6.18 30.83 -19.13
C LEU A 324 6.59 31.11 -20.58
N VAL A 325 7.49 32.07 -20.77
CA VAL A 325 8.05 32.44 -22.07
C VAL A 325 9.49 31.94 -22.14
N GLY A 326 9.77 31.09 -23.14
CA GLY A 326 10.99 30.31 -23.19
C GLY A 326 11.09 29.37 -22.00
N ASP A 327 12.28 29.29 -21.39
CA ASP A 327 12.54 28.40 -20.25
C ASP A 327 12.65 29.14 -18.91
N THR A 328 12.60 30.47 -18.90
CA THR A 328 13.01 31.27 -17.73
C THR A 328 12.13 32.45 -17.37
N THR A 329 11.28 32.94 -18.27
CA THR A 329 10.58 34.21 -18.06
C THR A 329 9.13 33.97 -17.69
N ILE A 330 8.69 34.54 -16.56
CA ILE A 330 7.28 34.52 -16.14
C ILE A 330 6.67 35.89 -16.40
N MET A 331 5.61 35.95 -17.21
CA MET A 331 4.80 37.16 -17.39
C MET A 331 3.40 36.94 -16.83
N MET A 332 2.95 37.83 -15.95
CA MET A 332 1.56 37.84 -15.50
C MET A 332 0.66 38.35 -16.61
N THR A 333 -0.44 37.64 -16.85
CA THR A 333 -1.51 38.16 -17.70
C THR A 333 -2.78 38.16 -16.88
N ASP A 334 -3.33 39.35 -16.64
CA ASP A 334 -4.58 39.47 -15.88
C ASP A 334 -5.71 38.79 -16.66
N PHE A 335 -6.20 37.71 -16.06
CA PHE A 335 -7.44 37.06 -16.38
C PHE A 335 -8.14 36.88 -15.06
N THR A 336 -9.38 37.33 -14.92
CA THR A 336 -10.10 37.22 -13.65
C THR A 336 -11.44 36.55 -13.89
N SER A 337 -11.49 35.26 -13.60
CA SER A 337 -12.74 34.52 -13.43
C SER A 337 -12.83 34.04 -11.97
N GLN A 338 -14.02 33.67 -11.53
CA GLN A 338 -14.28 33.14 -10.19
C GLN A 338 -14.85 31.74 -10.29
N SER A 339 -14.46 30.88 -9.35
CA SER A 339 -14.98 29.53 -9.18
C SER A 339 -15.28 29.27 -7.71
N THR A 340 -16.44 28.70 -7.43
CA THR A 340 -16.82 28.18 -6.11
C THR A 340 -16.58 26.68 -5.98
N ASN A 341 -16.07 26.03 -7.04
CA ASN A 341 -15.70 24.62 -6.96
C ASN A 341 -14.48 24.46 -6.05
N PRO A 342 -14.53 23.54 -5.07
CA PRO A 342 -13.41 23.30 -4.16
C PRO A 342 -12.19 22.79 -4.94
N LEU A 343 -11.00 23.28 -4.56
CA LEU A 343 -9.74 22.78 -5.10
C LEU A 343 -9.50 21.35 -4.58
N VAL A 344 -9.67 20.36 -5.46
CA VAL A 344 -9.31 18.97 -5.14
C VAL A 344 -7.82 18.77 -5.42
N ARG A 345 -7.06 18.42 -4.37
CA ARG A 345 -5.64 18.07 -4.47
C ARG A 345 -5.46 16.56 -4.54
N ASN A 346 -5.76 16.02 -5.72
CA ASN A 346 -5.50 14.63 -6.04
C ASN A 346 -4.74 14.51 -7.38
N ALA A 347 -4.14 13.35 -7.61
CA ALA A 347 -3.60 12.98 -8.90
C ALA A 347 -4.14 11.61 -9.30
N VAL A 348 -4.73 11.53 -10.50
CA VAL A 348 -5.20 10.27 -11.07
C VAL A 348 -4.08 9.65 -11.89
N TYR A 349 -3.76 8.39 -11.62
CA TYR A 349 -2.75 7.66 -12.36
C TYR A 349 -3.35 7.06 -13.64
N ASP A 350 -2.63 7.16 -14.76
CA ASP A 350 -3.00 6.54 -16.04
C ASP A 350 -1.83 5.66 -16.50
N PHE A 351 -1.99 4.35 -16.38
CA PHE A 351 -0.89 3.41 -16.64
C PHE A 351 -0.43 3.44 -18.10
N GLU A 352 -1.38 3.49 -19.04
CA GLU A 352 -1.08 3.44 -20.48
C GLU A 352 -0.36 4.71 -20.95
N ARG A 353 -0.65 5.86 -20.34
CA ARG A 353 0.05 7.12 -20.61
C ARG A 353 1.58 7.01 -20.41
N TYR A 354 2.03 6.15 -19.50
CA TYR A 354 3.44 6.04 -19.12
C TYR A 354 4.12 4.81 -19.71
N ALA A 355 3.55 4.14 -20.71
CA ALA A 355 4.03 2.86 -21.28
C ALA A 355 5.53 2.79 -21.66
N LYS A 356 6.19 3.92 -21.88
CA LYS A 356 7.63 4.02 -22.21
C LYS A 356 8.55 4.24 -21.00
N SER A 357 8.00 4.60 -19.84
CA SER A 357 8.81 4.82 -18.63
C SER A 357 9.12 3.50 -17.93
N PRO A 358 10.40 3.22 -17.63
CA PRO A 358 10.81 2.04 -16.90
C PRO A 358 10.50 2.11 -15.39
N TYR A 359 10.31 3.32 -14.85
CA TYR A 359 10.08 3.55 -13.41
C TYR A 359 8.62 3.88 -13.04
N ARG A 360 7.69 3.60 -13.96
CA ARG A 360 6.28 3.92 -13.78
C ARG A 360 5.63 3.00 -12.74
N LEU A 361 4.59 3.48 -12.08
CA LEU A 361 3.77 2.62 -11.23
C LEU A 361 3.14 1.44 -12.01
N PRO A 362 2.96 0.27 -11.39
CA PRO A 362 2.37 -0.89 -12.05
C PRO A 362 0.87 -0.71 -12.32
N LYS A 363 0.32 -1.56 -13.19
CA LYS A 363 -1.09 -1.52 -13.62
C LYS A 363 -2.09 -1.58 -12.46
N TYR A 364 -1.71 -2.10 -11.30
CA TYR A 364 -2.52 -2.08 -10.07
C TYR A 364 -3.08 -0.69 -9.74
N PHE A 365 -2.33 0.38 -10.03
CA PHE A 365 -2.73 1.75 -9.70
C PHE A 365 -3.51 2.45 -10.80
N ASP A 366 -3.75 1.79 -11.95
CA ASP A 366 -4.42 2.42 -13.08
C ASP A 366 -5.80 2.98 -12.68
N LYS A 367 -6.05 4.24 -13.06
CA LYS A 367 -7.25 5.04 -12.74
C LYS A 367 -7.52 5.29 -11.26
N LYS A 368 -6.61 4.92 -10.35
CA LYS A 368 -6.73 5.30 -8.93
C LYS A 368 -6.36 6.77 -8.72
N SER A 369 -7.12 7.45 -7.87
CA SER A 369 -6.88 8.82 -7.41
C SER A 369 -6.02 8.80 -6.15
N PHE A 370 -4.87 9.47 -6.18
CA PHE A 370 -3.95 9.62 -5.05
C PHE A 370 -4.26 10.91 -4.32
N ARG A 371 -4.42 10.86 -2.99
CA ARG A 371 -4.68 12.03 -2.14
C ARG A 371 -3.96 11.90 -0.81
N TYR A 372 -3.47 13.01 -0.26
CA TYR A 372 -2.95 13.03 1.10
C TYR A 372 -4.06 13.33 2.13
N VAL A 373 -4.03 12.62 3.25
CA VAL A 373 -4.92 12.80 4.41
C VAL A 373 -4.06 12.70 5.67
N ASP A 374 -4.02 13.75 6.49
CA ASP A 374 -3.07 13.94 7.60
C ASP A 374 -2.80 12.66 8.43
N GLU A 375 -3.85 12.02 8.93
CA GLU A 375 -3.73 10.83 9.80
C GLU A 375 -3.48 9.52 9.05
N GLN A 376 -3.71 9.48 7.73
CA GLN A 376 -3.66 8.26 6.92
C GLN A 376 -2.49 8.24 5.92
N GLY A 377 -1.77 9.35 5.77
CA GLY A 377 -0.76 9.49 4.74
C GLY A 377 -1.38 9.65 3.36
N VAL A 378 -0.78 9.02 2.35
CA VAL A 378 -1.37 8.99 1.00
C VAL A 378 -2.38 7.85 0.92
N ILE A 379 -3.58 8.15 0.45
CA ILE A 379 -4.64 7.19 0.17
C ILE A 379 -4.89 7.10 -1.34
N LEU A 380 -5.43 5.96 -1.75
CA LEU A 380 -5.87 5.63 -3.10
C LEU A 380 -7.38 5.50 -3.10
N GLU A 381 -8.03 6.24 -3.98
CA GLU A 381 -9.46 6.15 -4.20
C GLU A 381 -9.70 5.47 -5.55
N THR A 382 -10.49 4.40 -5.55
CA THR A 382 -11.05 3.84 -6.77
C THR A 382 -12.41 4.49 -6.99
N LEU A 383 -12.61 5.10 -8.15
CA LEU A 383 -13.86 5.74 -8.53
C LEU A 383 -14.74 4.79 -9.35
N ASP A 384 -16.06 4.93 -9.26
CA ASP A 384 -16.99 4.32 -10.21
C ASP A 384 -17.15 5.17 -11.49
N GLU A 385 -18.01 4.72 -12.40
CA GLU A 385 -18.25 5.37 -13.70
C GLU A 385 -18.83 6.79 -13.55
N ASP A 386 -19.52 7.07 -12.43
CA ASP A 386 -20.09 8.36 -12.09
C ASP A 386 -19.11 9.27 -11.33
N GLY A 387 -17.89 8.77 -11.04
CA GLY A 387 -16.86 9.49 -10.30
C GLY A 387 -17.00 9.43 -8.78
N ASN A 388 -17.89 8.60 -8.24
CA ASN A 388 -18.04 8.41 -6.79
C ASN A 388 -16.98 7.45 -6.24
N VAL A 389 -16.58 7.65 -4.99
CA VAL A 389 -15.59 6.78 -4.33
C VAL A 389 -16.19 5.41 -4.03
N LYS A 390 -15.70 4.38 -4.72
CA LYS A 390 -16.07 2.97 -4.55
C LYS A 390 -15.23 2.26 -3.49
N ASN A 391 -13.95 2.61 -3.41
CA ASN A 391 -12.99 2.00 -2.48
C ASN A 391 -11.91 3.01 -2.06
N ILE A 392 -11.42 2.88 -0.82
CA ILE A 392 -10.30 3.64 -0.29
C ILE A 392 -9.26 2.65 0.26
N GLU A 393 -8.00 2.87 -0.10
CA GLU A 393 -6.86 2.03 0.30
C GLU A 393 -5.69 2.93 0.72
N PRO A 394 -4.85 2.54 1.70
CA PRO A 394 -3.61 3.27 1.96
C PRO A 394 -2.58 3.03 0.83
N PHE A 395 -1.73 4.02 0.57
CA PHE A 395 -0.57 3.91 -0.32
C PHE A 395 0.71 3.83 0.51
N LEU A 396 1.44 2.71 0.37
CA LEU A 396 2.72 2.40 1.04
C LEU A 396 2.66 2.57 2.57
N THR A 397 2.15 1.55 3.26
CA THR A 397 1.95 1.54 4.72
C THR A 397 3.23 1.49 5.55
N ASP A 398 4.33 1.00 5.00
CA ASP A 398 5.64 0.97 5.66
C ASP A 398 6.41 2.27 5.41
N MET A 399 6.05 3.02 4.36
CA MET A 399 6.65 4.31 4.02
C MET A 399 5.93 5.47 4.71
N LYS A 400 6.64 6.21 5.56
CA LYS A 400 6.08 7.41 6.19
C LYS A 400 5.98 8.57 5.21
N PHE A 401 4.78 9.15 5.11
CA PHE A 401 4.51 10.44 4.50
C PHE A 401 4.22 11.50 5.58
N ASN A 402 4.91 12.63 5.52
CA ASN A 402 4.60 13.83 6.30
C ASN A 402 3.57 14.68 5.53
N PHE A 403 3.32 15.89 6.00
CA PHE A 403 2.33 16.79 5.40
C PHE A 403 2.64 17.09 3.93
N ILE A 404 1.78 16.59 3.03
CA ILE A 404 1.89 16.84 1.59
C ILE A 404 0.99 18.00 1.18
N LYS A 405 1.59 19.05 0.61
CA LYS A 405 0.88 20.26 0.20
C LYS A 405 0.30 20.17 -1.22
N ASP A 406 0.98 19.52 -2.14
CA ASP A 406 0.51 19.30 -3.51
C ASP A 406 1.19 18.06 -4.09
N LEU A 407 0.54 17.42 -5.06
CA LEU A 407 1.05 16.22 -5.73
C LEU A 407 0.59 16.15 -7.19
N SER A 408 1.42 15.55 -8.03
CA SER A 408 1.14 15.38 -9.46
C SER A 408 1.98 14.26 -10.06
N PHE A 409 1.48 13.60 -11.10
CA PHE A 409 2.29 12.65 -11.86
C PHE A 409 3.15 13.38 -12.90
N GLY A 410 4.43 13.00 -12.96
CA GLY A 410 5.36 13.46 -13.99
C GLY A 410 5.15 12.78 -15.34
N ALA A 411 5.77 13.31 -16.39
CA ALA A 411 5.73 12.70 -17.72
C ALA A 411 6.44 11.33 -17.79
N ASP A 412 7.29 11.05 -16.80
CA ASP A 412 7.97 9.78 -16.55
C ASP A 412 7.12 8.83 -15.69
N GLY A 413 5.90 9.18 -15.31
CA GLY A 413 5.00 8.33 -14.53
C GLY A 413 5.33 8.21 -13.04
N GLY A 414 6.32 8.97 -12.54
CA GLY A 414 6.59 9.08 -11.10
C GLY A 414 5.60 10.01 -10.40
N LEU A 415 5.34 9.77 -9.12
CA LEU A 415 4.51 10.66 -8.30
C LEU A 415 5.38 11.75 -7.68
N TYR A 416 5.23 12.99 -8.11
CA TYR A 416 5.92 14.16 -7.56
C TYR A 416 5.05 14.82 -6.49
N PHE A 417 5.65 15.26 -5.39
CA PHE A 417 4.91 15.85 -4.28
C PHE A 417 5.75 16.81 -3.46
N LEU A 418 5.07 17.77 -2.84
CA LEU A 418 5.65 18.71 -1.89
C LEU A 418 5.42 18.20 -0.47
N GLU A 419 6.47 17.69 0.15
CA GLU A 419 6.47 17.23 1.54
C GLU A 419 7.33 18.18 2.37
N ASP A 420 6.73 18.80 3.38
CA ASP A 420 7.37 19.83 4.21
C ASP A 420 7.91 21.01 3.36
N ASN A 421 9.25 21.13 3.27
CA ASN A 421 10.00 22.14 2.50
C ASN A 421 10.85 21.48 1.40
N GLN A 422 10.40 20.34 0.88
CA GLN A 422 11.12 19.56 -0.12
C GLN A 422 10.21 19.20 -1.30
N LEU A 423 10.78 19.19 -2.50
CA LEU A 423 10.21 18.50 -3.65
C LEU A 423 10.70 17.06 -3.63
N LYS A 424 9.78 16.10 -3.62
CA LYS A 424 10.07 14.67 -3.62
C LYS A 424 9.37 13.96 -4.76
N LYS A 425 9.84 12.75 -5.04
CA LYS A 425 9.31 11.85 -6.06
C LYS A 425 9.24 10.42 -5.54
N ILE A 426 8.20 9.69 -5.92
CA ILE A 426 8.15 8.23 -5.82
C ILE A 426 8.43 7.62 -7.20
N ASP A 427 9.52 6.84 -7.27
CA ASP A 427 9.81 5.93 -8.39
C ASP A 427 9.45 4.48 -8.01
N TYR A 428 9.17 3.64 -9.00
CA TYR A 428 8.90 2.22 -8.82
C TYR A 428 9.70 1.35 -9.79
N SER A 429 10.31 0.27 -9.31
CA SER A 429 10.95 -0.75 -10.18
C SER A 429 10.94 -2.12 -9.50
N GLU A 430 10.58 -3.17 -10.25
CA GLU A 430 10.66 -4.57 -9.79
C GLU A 430 11.96 -5.28 -10.20
N VAL A 431 12.73 -4.65 -11.09
CA VAL A 431 13.90 -5.29 -11.72
C VAL A 431 15.18 -4.80 -11.06
N ASN A 432 15.44 -3.51 -11.21
CA ASN A 432 16.62 -2.85 -10.69
C ASN A 432 16.23 -1.43 -10.28
N ARG A 433 16.41 -1.09 -9.01
CA ARG A 433 16.10 0.26 -8.50
C ARG A 433 17.31 1.15 -8.72
N LYS A 434 17.06 2.47 -8.74
CA LYS A 434 18.17 3.42 -8.71
C LYS A 434 18.77 3.45 -7.30
N PRO A 435 20.10 3.52 -7.17
CA PRO A 435 20.70 3.79 -5.87
C PRO A 435 20.28 5.18 -5.38
N ILE A 436 20.40 5.41 -4.08
CA ILE A 436 20.34 6.76 -3.49
C ILE A 436 21.78 7.24 -3.30
N ALA A 437 22.09 8.39 -3.90
CA ALA A 437 23.33 9.11 -3.66
C ALA A 437 23.14 10.15 -2.55
N ILE A 438 23.96 10.09 -1.51
CA ILE A 438 24.05 11.10 -0.45
C ILE A 438 25.50 11.54 -0.35
N ALA A 439 25.73 12.84 -0.45
CA ALA A 439 27.04 13.45 -0.35
C ALA A 439 27.01 14.59 0.66
N SER A 440 28.03 14.68 1.51
CA SER A 440 28.24 15.84 2.37
C SER A 440 29.72 16.14 2.56
N ALA A 441 30.01 17.29 3.18
CA ALA A 441 31.35 17.75 3.48
C ALA A 441 31.41 18.33 4.90
N ASP A 442 32.58 18.24 5.53
CA ASP A 442 32.82 18.77 6.88
C ASP A 442 32.82 20.31 6.92
N VAL A 443 33.27 20.96 5.85
CA VAL A 443 33.21 22.42 5.68
C VAL A 443 32.69 22.78 4.29
N LEU A 444 31.80 23.79 4.22
CA LEU A 444 31.24 24.28 2.95
C LEU A 444 31.88 25.60 2.48
N THR A 445 32.66 26.26 3.34
CA THR A 445 33.33 27.53 3.02
C THR A 445 34.62 27.69 3.80
N GLY A 446 35.62 28.35 3.21
CA GLY A 446 36.89 28.63 3.89
C GLY A 446 37.93 29.30 2.99
N ASN A 447 39.08 29.66 3.55
CA ASN A 447 40.18 30.29 2.81
C ASN A 447 41.09 29.24 2.17
N MET A 448 41.63 29.53 0.98
CA MET A 448 42.64 28.67 0.34
C MET A 448 43.98 28.66 1.11
N PRO A 449 44.72 27.53 1.16
CA PRO A 449 44.28 26.20 0.74
C PRO A 449 43.20 25.66 1.69
N LEU A 450 42.07 25.25 1.14
CA LEU A 450 40.95 24.71 1.91
C LEU A 450 40.96 23.18 1.77
N LYS A 451 41.33 22.49 2.84
CA LYS A 451 41.22 21.03 2.93
C LYS A 451 39.81 20.66 3.39
N VAL A 452 39.13 19.81 2.64
CA VAL A 452 37.74 19.38 2.88
C VAL A 452 37.69 17.86 2.91
N LYS A 453 36.96 17.30 3.88
CA LYS A 453 36.64 15.89 3.97
C LYS A 453 35.23 15.67 3.44
N PHE A 454 35.11 14.81 2.44
CA PHE A 454 33.82 14.43 1.87
C PHE A 454 33.39 13.08 2.45
N THR A 455 32.08 12.88 2.52
CA THR A 455 31.50 11.59 2.92
C THR A 455 30.35 11.21 2.01
N SER A 456 30.29 9.93 1.65
CA SER A 456 29.16 9.30 0.95
C SER A 456 28.18 8.62 1.92
N ASP A 457 28.34 8.82 3.23
CA ASP A 457 27.55 8.16 4.27
C ASP A 457 26.05 8.37 4.04
N GLY A 458 25.30 7.26 4.13
CA GLY A 458 23.86 7.23 3.84
C GLY A 458 23.51 6.94 2.38
N SER A 459 24.48 6.94 1.46
CA SER A 459 24.26 6.38 0.12
C SER A 459 23.98 4.89 0.22
N ILE A 460 22.97 4.40 -0.49
CA ILE A 460 22.49 3.02 -0.37
C ILE A 460 21.84 2.56 -1.68
N ASP A 461 21.94 1.26 -1.94
CA ASP A 461 21.04 0.58 -2.85
C ASP A 461 20.16 -0.39 -2.04
N PHE A 462 18.86 -0.42 -2.34
CA PHE A 462 17.94 -1.28 -1.60
C PHE A 462 17.87 -2.70 -2.17
N ASP A 463 18.44 -2.96 -3.36
CA ASP A 463 18.54 -4.28 -3.98
C ASP A 463 19.56 -5.13 -3.23
N LYS A 464 19.07 -6.26 -2.68
CA LYS A 464 19.76 -7.03 -1.63
C LYS A 464 21.14 -7.56 -2.01
N ASN A 465 21.47 -7.62 -3.30
CA ASN A 465 22.71 -8.20 -3.81
C ASN A 465 23.64 -7.16 -4.43
N ASP A 466 23.24 -5.89 -4.40
CA ASP A 466 23.92 -4.84 -5.13
C ASP A 466 25.05 -4.27 -4.27
N LYS A 467 26.22 -4.12 -4.88
CA LYS A 467 27.38 -3.53 -4.24
C LYS A 467 27.59 -2.15 -4.83
N ILE A 468 27.26 -1.14 -4.04
CA ILE A 468 27.44 0.24 -4.50
C ILE A 468 28.92 0.60 -4.63
N SER A 469 29.20 1.43 -5.63
CA SER A 469 30.51 2.03 -5.89
C SER A 469 30.39 3.55 -6.01
N PHE A 470 31.49 4.25 -5.72
CA PHE A 470 31.53 5.71 -5.64
C PHE A 470 32.51 6.28 -6.67
N GLU A 471 32.13 7.40 -7.26
CA GLU A 471 33.00 8.23 -8.10
C GLU A 471 32.77 9.70 -7.71
N TRP A 472 33.75 10.28 -7.04
CA TRP A 472 33.80 11.70 -6.71
C TRP A 472 34.50 12.47 -7.82
N ASN A 473 33.96 13.63 -8.19
CA ASN A 473 34.56 14.56 -9.14
C ASN A 473 34.66 15.95 -8.49
N PHE A 474 35.88 16.44 -8.26
CA PHE A 474 36.14 17.66 -7.48
C PHE A 474 36.28 18.94 -8.30
N ASP A 475 36.81 18.85 -9.52
CA ASP A 475 37.09 20.02 -10.36
C ASP A 475 37.04 19.71 -11.87
N GLY A 476 36.32 18.65 -12.24
CA GLY A 476 36.15 18.19 -13.62
C GLY A 476 37.26 17.27 -14.11
N VAL A 477 38.41 17.21 -13.44
CA VAL A 477 39.57 16.39 -13.85
C VAL A 477 40.05 15.48 -12.72
N ASN A 478 39.99 15.93 -11.47
CA ASN A 478 40.36 15.13 -10.31
C ASN A 478 39.18 14.26 -9.86
N GLN A 479 39.42 12.95 -9.84
CA GLN A 479 38.44 11.95 -9.43
C GLN A 479 38.96 11.08 -8.28
N SER A 480 38.05 10.58 -7.44
CA SER A 480 38.35 9.57 -6.41
C SER A 480 37.26 8.50 -6.38
N THR A 481 37.65 7.25 -6.14
CA THR A 481 36.73 6.13 -5.91
C THR A 481 36.63 5.73 -4.45
N GLU A 482 37.33 6.43 -3.54
CA GLU A 482 37.18 6.22 -2.11
C GLU A 482 35.78 6.70 -1.66
N PRO A 483 35.09 6.00 -0.75
CA PRO A 483 33.80 6.45 -0.24
C PRO A 483 33.89 7.85 0.41
N ASN A 484 34.92 8.06 1.22
CA ASN A 484 35.10 9.25 2.06
C ASN A 484 36.47 9.94 1.81
N PRO A 485 36.66 10.57 0.64
CA PRO A 485 37.94 11.15 0.24
C PRO A 485 38.20 12.51 0.91
N GLU A 486 39.47 12.90 0.96
CA GLU A 486 39.89 14.28 1.30
C GLU A 486 40.40 14.99 0.03
N PHE A 487 40.02 16.26 -0.16
CA PHE A 487 40.51 17.08 -1.26
C PHE A 487 40.92 18.48 -0.79
N THR A 488 41.99 19.04 -1.37
CA THR A 488 42.50 20.37 -1.00
C THR A 488 42.36 21.36 -2.15
N PHE A 489 41.50 22.35 -1.99
CA PHE A 489 41.31 23.43 -2.96
C PHE A 489 42.39 24.50 -2.81
N THR A 490 43.18 24.72 -3.85
CA THR A 490 44.29 25.68 -3.85
C THR A 490 43.98 26.99 -4.57
N LYS A 491 42.83 27.07 -5.25
CA LYS A 491 42.36 28.25 -5.98
C LYS A 491 41.03 28.75 -5.40
N PRO A 492 40.81 30.07 -5.36
CA PRO A 492 39.53 30.62 -4.90
C PRO A 492 38.46 30.41 -5.97
N GLY A 493 37.23 30.20 -5.54
CA GLY A 493 36.09 30.02 -6.44
C GLY A 493 34.97 29.18 -5.83
N PRO A 494 33.78 29.20 -6.45
CA PRO A 494 32.76 28.21 -6.19
C PRO A 494 33.13 26.87 -6.86
N TYR A 495 32.90 25.77 -6.17
CA TYR A 495 33.06 24.41 -6.69
C TYR A 495 31.77 23.62 -6.50
N GLU A 496 31.37 22.87 -7.53
CA GLU A 496 30.29 21.88 -7.46
C GLU A 496 30.91 20.48 -7.52
N ILE A 497 30.99 19.84 -6.37
CA ILE A 497 31.56 18.50 -6.21
C ILE A 497 30.47 17.49 -6.46
N LYS A 498 30.69 16.57 -7.40
CA LYS A 498 29.71 15.54 -7.74
C LYS A 498 30.14 14.21 -7.16
N LEU A 499 29.23 13.56 -6.43
CA LEU A 499 29.30 12.14 -6.11
C LEU A 499 28.38 11.41 -7.07
N LYS A 500 28.91 10.45 -7.81
CA LYS A 500 28.14 9.45 -8.53
C LYS A 500 28.19 8.13 -7.78
N VAL A 501 27.03 7.55 -7.51
CA VAL A 501 26.86 6.22 -6.92
C VAL A 501 26.34 5.29 -8.00
N SER A 502 26.98 4.14 -8.19
CA SER A 502 26.48 3.09 -9.08
C SER A 502 26.16 1.84 -8.29
N ASP A 503 25.08 1.16 -8.65
CA ASP A 503 24.64 -0.13 -8.12
C ASP A 503 25.50 -1.33 -8.61
N GLY A 504 26.28 -1.13 -9.68
CA GLY A 504 27.03 -2.19 -10.38
C GLY A 504 26.19 -3.00 -11.39
N ASN A 505 24.90 -2.71 -11.53
CA ASN A 505 23.94 -3.39 -12.41
C ASN A 505 23.35 -2.48 -13.50
N GLY A 506 23.86 -1.25 -13.62
CA GLY A 506 23.60 -0.35 -14.75
C GLY A 506 22.90 0.94 -14.34
N GLU A 507 22.42 1.05 -13.10
CA GLU A 507 21.82 2.27 -12.59
C GLU A 507 22.80 3.11 -11.78
N THR A 508 22.59 4.42 -11.83
CA THR A 508 23.43 5.38 -11.12
C THR A 508 22.59 6.54 -10.58
N ALA A 509 23.04 7.12 -9.47
CA ALA A 509 22.49 8.36 -8.92
C ALA A 509 23.62 9.35 -8.65
N GLU A 510 23.30 10.64 -8.71
CA GLU A 510 24.25 11.72 -8.43
C GLU A 510 23.79 12.57 -7.24
N ALA A 511 24.76 13.03 -6.45
CA ALA A 511 24.59 14.04 -5.42
C ALA A 511 25.63 15.15 -5.60
N ILE A 512 25.26 16.40 -5.26
CA ILE A 512 26.12 17.57 -5.46
C ILE A 512 26.36 18.27 -4.12
N VAL A 513 27.63 18.54 -3.81
CA VAL A 513 28.05 19.38 -2.67
C VAL A 513 28.68 20.67 -3.20
N LYS A 514 28.25 21.82 -2.68
CA LYS A 514 28.77 23.13 -3.09
C LYS A 514 29.77 23.64 -2.06
N ILE A 515 30.98 23.96 -2.53
CA ILE A 515 32.08 24.50 -1.70
C ILE A 515 32.44 25.90 -2.18
N GLN A 516 32.56 26.85 -1.25
CA GLN A 516 33.02 28.21 -1.52
C GLN A 516 34.43 28.45 -0.98
N VAL A 517 35.41 28.64 -1.86
CA VAL A 517 36.80 28.88 -1.47
C VAL A 517 37.15 30.35 -1.64
N ASN A 518 37.60 30.98 -0.55
CA ASN A 518 37.94 32.39 -0.47
C ASN A 518 39.45 32.62 -0.60
N LYS A 519 39.84 33.80 -1.08
CA LYS A 519 41.24 34.23 -1.03
C LYS A 519 41.65 34.48 0.43
N VAL A 520 42.90 34.17 0.78
CA VAL A 520 43.46 34.58 2.06
C VAL A 520 43.38 36.10 2.20
N PRO A 521 42.82 36.65 3.29
CA PRO A 521 42.80 38.09 3.51
C PRO A 521 44.24 38.64 3.53
N VAL A 522 44.52 39.61 2.66
CA VAL A 522 45.80 40.33 2.70
C VAL A 522 45.77 41.23 3.94
N LYS A 523 46.61 40.96 4.94
CA LYS A 523 46.77 41.87 6.09
C LYS A 523 47.22 43.24 5.56
N SER A 524 46.38 44.26 5.68
CA SER A 524 46.78 45.64 5.42
C SER A 524 47.90 46.00 6.38
N ARG A 525 49.10 46.33 5.89
CA ARG A 525 50.12 46.98 6.70
C ARG A 525 49.54 48.31 7.18
N LYS A 526 49.29 48.45 8.48
CA LYS A 526 49.06 49.77 9.10
C LYS A 526 50.33 50.58 8.83
N LYS A 527 50.18 51.69 8.10
CA LYS A 527 51.23 52.71 7.92
C LYS A 527 51.43 53.46 9.22
#